data_AF-A0A7S2X4T5-F1
#
_entry.id   AF-A0A7S2X4T5-F1
#
_cell.length_a   1.000
_cell.length_b   1.000
_cell.length_c   1.000
_cell.angle_alpha   90.00
_cell.angle_beta   90.00
_cell.angle_gamma   90.00
#
_symmetry.space_group_name_H-M   'P 1'
#
loop_
_entity.id
_entity.type
_entity.pdbx_description
1 polymer ?
#
loop_
_entity_poly.entity_id
_entity_poly.type
_entity_poly.pdbx_seq_one_letter_code
_entity_poly.pdbx_strand_id
1 'polypeptide(L)'
;ATLWEALHALQQPWGTPGMRHKHRKTGGRRNIHQKKRKFEMGRAGVLCKLGSKRVRPVRCRGGNMKYRALRLDAGNFAWGSENVTKKVRVLDCVYNATSNELVRTKTLTKNSIVQIDGQPFKQWYLKKYGVDLGKKKKKKKKNFHAVTEGPPEPFWLN
;
A
#
# COMPACT_ATOMS: atom_id res chain seq x y z
N ALA A 1 -2.54 -13.68 -45.40
CA ALA A 1 -2.98 -13.27 -44.05
C ALA A 1 -2.63 -11.79 -43.86
N THR A 2 -3.52 -10.92 -44.33
CA THR A 2 -3.27 -9.49 -44.49
C THR A 2 -3.22 -8.77 -43.14
N LEU A 3 -2.30 -7.82 -43.02
CA LEU A 3 -2.10 -6.88 -41.91
C LEU A 3 -3.40 -6.26 -41.33
N TRP A 4 -4.48 -6.26 -42.13
CA TRP A 4 -5.83 -5.86 -41.76
C TRP A 4 -6.43 -6.70 -40.62
N GLU A 5 -6.26 -8.03 -40.61
CA GLU A 5 -6.80 -8.87 -39.53
C GLU A 5 -6.09 -8.63 -38.20
N ALA A 6 -4.78 -8.35 -38.24
CA ALA A 6 -3.99 -8.01 -37.06
C ALA A 6 -4.37 -6.64 -36.46
N LEU A 7 -4.77 -5.68 -37.29
CA LEU A 7 -5.17 -4.34 -36.82
C LEU A 7 -6.56 -4.35 -36.15
N HIS A 8 -7.47 -5.22 -36.59
CA HIS A 8 -8.80 -5.36 -35.99
C HIS A 8 -8.78 -6.09 -34.64
N ALA A 9 -7.80 -6.95 -34.39
CA ALA A 9 -7.63 -7.64 -33.11
C ALA A 9 -7.14 -6.72 -31.98
N LEU A 10 -6.51 -5.58 -32.30
CA LEU A 10 -5.99 -4.61 -31.33
C LEU A 10 -7.04 -3.63 -30.77
N GLN A 11 -8.26 -3.62 -31.33
CA GLN A 11 -9.35 -2.76 -30.91
C GLN A 11 -10.51 -3.57 -30.31
N GLN A 12 -10.23 -4.46 -29.36
CA GLN A 12 -11.29 -5.00 -28.50
C GLN A 12 -11.58 -3.98 -27.39
N PRO A 13 -12.67 -3.19 -27.44
CA PRO A 13 -13.10 -2.43 -26.28
C PRO A 13 -13.48 -3.43 -25.19
N TRP A 14 -12.58 -3.56 -24.21
CA TRP A 14 -12.76 -4.25 -22.95
C TRP A 14 -14.24 -4.21 -22.52
N GLY A 15 -14.82 -5.39 -22.30
CA GLY A 15 -16.26 -5.63 -22.25
C GLY A 15 -17.10 -4.54 -21.59
N THR A 16 -18.25 -4.24 -22.19
CA THR A 16 -19.29 -3.35 -21.64
C THR A 16 -19.84 -3.95 -20.33
N PRO A 17 -19.66 -3.30 -19.16
CA PRO A 17 -20.46 -3.55 -17.96
C PRO A 17 -21.94 -3.18 -18.19
N GLY A 18 -22.64 -3.96 -18.99
CA GLY A 18 -24.09 -3.94 -19.12
C GLY A 18 -24.66 -5.26 -18.63
N MET A 19 -25.71 -5.27 -17.83
CA MET A 19 -26.31 -6.54 -17.32
C MET A 19 -27.05 -7.33 -18.41
N ARG A 20 -27.16 -6.77 -19.62
CA ARG A 20 -28.00 -7.27 -20.73
C ARG A 20 -27.45 -8.53 -21.41
N HIS A 21 -26.12 -8.68 -21.43
CA HIS A 21 -25.44 -9.90 -21.88
C HIS A 21 -25.45 -11.04 -20.84
N LYS A 22 -25.71 -10.73 -19.56
CA LYS A 22 -25.80 -11.75 -18.50
C LYS A 22 -27.15 -12.45 -18.56
N HIS A 23 -27.20 -13.69 -18.08
CA HIS A 23 -28.43 -14.47 -17.98
C HIS A 23 -29.44 -13.79 -17.04
N ARG A 24 -30.72 -14.16 -17.19
CA ARG A 24 -31.76 -13.81 -16.22
C ARG A 24 -31.43 -14.43 -14.86
N LYS A 25 -32.02 -13.90 -13.78
CA LYS A 25 -31.93 -14.54 -12.45
C LYS A 25 -32.45 -15.98 -12.47
N THR A 26 -33.42 -16.26 -13.33
CA THR A 26 -33.96 -17.61 -13.58
C THR A 26 -33.04 -18.50 -14.42
N GLY A 27 -31.86 -18.05 -14.83
CA GLY A 27 -30.90 -18.81 -15.65
C GLY A 27 -31.12 -18.72 -17.17
N GLY A 28 -32.31 -18.27 -17.62
CA GLY A 28 -32.62 -18.16 -19.05
C GLY A 28 -31.75 -17.13 -19.80
N ARG A 29 -31.34 -17.50 -21.03
CA ARG A 29 -30.58 -16.62 -21.94
C ARG A 29 -31.43 -15.43 -22.39
N ARG A 30 -30.81 -14.25 -22.47
CA ARG A 30 -31.47 -13.03 -22.98
C ARG A 30 -31.09 -12.77 -24.43
N ASN A 31 -32.09 -12.45 -25.27
CA ASN A 31 -31.82 -11.95 -26.61
C ASN A 31 -31.25 -10.54 -26.58
N ILE A 32 -30.39 -10.24 -27.55
CA ILE A 32 -29.73 -8.94 -27.68
C ILE A 32 -30.72 -7.96 -28.33
N HIS A 33 -31.32 -7.08 -27.53
CA HIS A 33 -32.26 -6.06 -28.04
C HIS A 33 -31.59 -4.80 -28.57
N GLN A 34 -30.39 -4.44 -28.07
CA GLN A 34 -29.69 -3.24 -28.51
C GLN A 34 -28.17 -3.41 -28.44
N LYS A 35 -27.47 -2.71 -29.34
CA LYS A 35 -26.00 -2.67 -29.41
C LYS A 35 -25.36 -1.99 -28.19
N LYS A 36 -24.04 -2.13 -28.05
CA LYS A 36 -23.24 -1.54 -26.96
C LYS A 36 -23.26 0.00 -27.04
N ARG A 37 -23.34 0.68 -25.89
CA ARG A 37 -23.33 2.15 -25.80
C ARG A 37 -22.10 2.67 -25.07
N LYS A 38 -21.62 3.87 -25.45
CA LYS A 38 -20.41 4.49 -24.87
C LYS A 38 -20.50 4.72 -23.36
N PHE A 39 -21.68 4.97 -22.82
CA PHE A 39 -21.87 5.21 -21.38
C PHE A 39 -21.80 3.93 -20.53
N GLU A 40 -21.91 2.75 -21.13
CA GLU A 40 -21.77 1.45 -20.45
C GLU A 40 -20.34 0.91 -20.57
N MET A 41 -19.37 1.68 -21.09
CA MET A 41 -18.05 1.15 -21.38
C MET A 41 -17.24 0.89 -20.10
N GLY A 42 -16.55 -0.24 -20.09
CA GLY A 42 -15.55 -0.60 -19.09
C GLY A 42 -14.18 -0.18 -19.57
N ARG A 43 -13.18 -0.33 -18.69
CA ARG A 43 -11.77 -0.18 -19.05
C ARG A 43 -10.98 -1.27 -18.35
N ALA A 44 -9.86 -1.68 -18.94
CA ALA A 44 -8.92 -2.59 -18.29
C ALA A 44 -8.55 -2.11 -16.89
N GLY A 45 -8.36 -3.05 -15.96
CA GLY A 45 -7.80 -2.76 -14.64
C GLY A 45 -6.41 -2.16 -14.74
N VAL A 46 -5.94 -1.56 -13.64
CA VAL A 46 -4.57 -1.04 -13.54
C VAL A 46 -3.83 -1.87 -12.51
N LEU A 47 -2.81 -2.60 -12.94
CA LEU A 47 -1.90 -3.34 -12.07
C LEU A 47 -0.67 -2.47 -11.82
N CYS A 48 -0.74 -1.62 -10.80
CA CYS A 48 0.36 -0.73 -10.44
C CYS A 48 1.52 -1.55 -9.88
N LYS A 49 2.70 -1.43 -10.47
CA LYS A 49 3.92 -2.11 -10.02
C LYS A 49 4.83 -1.16 -9.25
N LEU A 50 5.70 -1.73 -8.43
CA LEU A 50 6.78 -0.95 -7.83
C LEU A 50 7.79 -0.53 -8.92
N GLY A 51 8.20 0.74 -8.91
CA GLY A 51 9.21 1.25 -9.84
C GLY A 51 9.05 2.73 -10.15
N SER A 52 9.84 3.24 -11.10
CA SER A 52 9.83 4.66 -11.46
C SER A 52 8.44 5.18 -11.79
N LYS A 53 8.08 6.33 -11.21
CA LYS A 53 6.74 6.92 -11.31
C LYS A 53 6.30 7.04 -12.77
N ARG A 54 5.23 6.33 -13.11
CA ARG A 54 4.59 6.38 -14.44
C ARG A 54 3.08 6.43 -14.28
N VAL A 55 2.49 7.58 -14.60
CA VAL A 55 1.06 7.84 -14.45
C VAL A 55 0.50 8.32 -15.79
N ARG A 56 -0.60 7.72 -16.25
CA ARG A 56 -1.29 8.12 -17.48
C ARG A 56 -2.64 8.76 -17.15
N PRO A 57 -2.91 10.01 -17.57
CA PRO A 57 -4.23 10.60 -17.45
C PRO A 57 -5.20 9.93 -18.43
N VAL A 58 -6.44 9.74 -18.01
CA VAL A 58 -7.53 9.21 -18.84
C VAL A 58 -8.74 10.11 -18.73
N ARG A 59 -9.15 10.67 -19.87
CA ARG A 59 -10.35 11.48 -19.98
C ARG A 59 -11.60 10.63 -19.81
N CYS A 60 -12.48 11.06 -18.91
CA CYS A 60 -13.75 10.42 -18.59
C CYS A 60 -14.92 11.25 -19.12
N ARG A 61 -16.13 10.71 -18.97
CA ARG A 61 -17.38 11.41 -19.32
C ARG A 61 -17.48 12.72 -18.53
N GLY A 62 -18.00 13.78 -19.15
CA GLY A 62 -18.20 15.08 -18.50
C GLY A 62 -16.92 15.89 -18.29
N GLY A 63 -15.79 15.55 -18.93
CA GLY A 63 -14.55 16.33 -18.82
C GLY A 63 -13.63 15.93 -17.65
N ASN A 64 -14.12 15.08 -16.74
CA ASN A 64 -13.33 14.59 -15.61
C ASN A 64 -12.08 13.80 -16.03
N MET A 65 -10.99 13.94 -15.27
CA MET A 65 -9.74 13.23 -15.49
C MET A 65 -9.51 12.17 -14.40
N LYS A 66 -9.16 10.95 -14.79
CA LYS A 66 -8.74 9.89 -13.86
C LYS A 66 -7.29 9.52 -14.15
N TYR A 67 -6.46 9.44 -13.12
CA TYR A 67 -5.04 9.12 -13.23
C TYR A 67 -4.79 7.63 -13.01
N ARG A 68 -4.24 6.96 -14.02
CA ARG A 68 -3.86 5.54 -13.94
C ARG A 68 -2.39 5.43 -13.59
N ALA A 69 -2.11 5.08 -12.33
CA ALA A 69 -0.77 4.78 -11.88
C ALA A 69 -0.32 3.40 -12.37
N LEU A 70 0.61 3.36 -13.32
CA LEU A 70 1.17 2.11 -13.83
C LEU A 70 2.36 1.65 -12.98
N ARG A 71 3.15 2.60 -12.50
CA ARG A 71 4.27 2.36 -11.60
C ARG A 71 4.38 3.48 -10.58
N LEU A 72 4.69 3.13 -9.34
CA LEU A 72 4.96 4.06 -8.25
C LEU A 72 6.08 3.51 -7.37
N ASP A 73 6.93 4.38 -6.85
CA ASP A 73 8.04 4.08 -5.93
C ASP A 73 7.83 4.73 -4.56
N ALA A 74 7.07 5.82 -4.50
CA ALA A 74 6.82 6.58 -3.27
C ALA A 74 5.34 6.94 -3.10
N GLY A 75 4.90 7.03 -1.84
CA GLY A 75 3.56 7.42 -1.43
C GLY A 75 3.58 8.37 -0.23
N ASN A 76 2.45 9.00 0.06
CA ASN A 76 2.27 9.78 1.30
C ASN A 76 1.68 8.86 2.37
N PHE A 77 2.39 8.68 3.47
CA PHE A 77 1.98 7.81 4.58
C PHE A 77 1.75 8.64 5.84
N ALA A 78 0.72 8.29 6.59
CA ALA A 78 0.32 8.96 7.81
C ALA A 78 0.65 8.09 9.04
N TRP A 79 1.32 8.68 10.02
CA TRP A 79 1.49 8.11 11.35
C TRP A 79 0.35 8.60 12.24
N GLY A 80 -0.64 7.75 12.47
CA GLY A 80 -1.90 8.13 13.14
C GLY A 80 -1.75 8.66 14.56
N SER A 81 -0.90 8.05 15.40
CA SER A 81 -0.72 8.49 16.79
C SER A 81 -0.02 9.84 16.92
N GLU A 82 0.87 10.17 15.98
CA GLU A 82 1.66 11.40 15.99
C GLU A 82 1.07 12.50 15.08
N ASN A 83 -0.03 12.20 14.40
CA ASN A 83 -0.72 13.03 13.40
C ASN A 83 0.23 13.65 12.36
N VAL A 84 1.15 12.84 11.82
CA VAL A 84 2.16 13.30 10.86
C VAL A 84 2.12 12.53 9.57
N THR A 85 2.17 13.27 8.47
CA THR A 85 2.26 12.71 7.13
C THR A 85 3.62 13.00 6.53
N LYS A 86 4.22 11.99 5.90
CA LYS A 86 5.48 12.13 5.16
C LYS A 86 5.41 11.33 3.87
N LYS A 87 6.06 11.87 2.85
CA LYS A 87 6.31 11.15 1.60
C LYS A 87 7.46 10.18 1.83
N VAL A 88 7.20 8.91 1.58
CA VAL A 88 8.13 7.81 1.86
C VAL A 88 8.15 6.83 0.68
N ARG A 89 9.31 6.21 0.47
CA ARG A 89 9.47 5.13 -0.52
C ARG A 89 8.82 3.84 -0.02
N VAL A 90 8.15 3.15 -0.94
CA VAL A 90 7.62 1.80 -0.71
C VAL A 90 8.71 0.80 -1.04
N LEU A 91 9.00 -0.11 -0.11
CA LEU A 91 10.01 -1.14 -0.28
C LEU A 91 9.42 -2.38 -0.93
N ASP A 92 8.35 -2.91 -0.34
CA ASP A 92 7.73 -4.13 -0.80
C ASP A 92 6.25 -4.25 -0.41
N CYS A 93 5.48 -5.06 -1.14
CA CYS A 93 4.15 -5.52 -0.77
C CYS A 93 4.25 -6.90 -0.11
N VAL A 94 3.89 -6.98 1.18
CA VAL A 94 4.07 -8.19 2.00
C VAL A 94 2.81 -9.04 2.00
N TYR A 95 1.64 -8.42 2.01
CA TYR A 95 0.38 -9.13 2.12
C TYR A 95 -0.76 -8.46 1.36
N ASN A 96 -1.70 -9.27 0.88
CA ASN A 96 -2.95 -8.81 0.29
C ASN A 96 -4.05 -9.84 0.61
N ALA A 97 -5.21 -9.38 1.10
CA ALA A 97 -6.28 -10.29 1.52
C ALA A 97 -7.02 -10.97 0.36
N THR A 98 -7.03 -10.37 -0.84
CA THR A 98 -7.82 -10.89 -1.97
C THR A 98 -7.09 -11.96 -2.75
N SER A 99 -5.78 -11.83 -2.94
CA SER A 99 -4.99 -12.80 -3.72
C SER A 99 -3.50 -12.68 -3.44
N ASN A 100 -2.84 -13.83 -3.27
CA ASN A 100 -1.39 -13.91 -3.12
C ASN A 100 -0.61 -13.66 -4.43
N GLU A 101 -1.25 -13.74 -5.59
CA GLU A 101 -0.58 -13.41 -6.87
C GLU A 101 -0.16 -11.93 -6.91
N LEU A 102 -0.93 -11.07 -6.24
CA LEU A 102 -0.61 -9.65 -6.13
C LEU A 102 0.64 -9.42 -5.27
N VAL A 103 0.84 -10.25 -4.24
CA VAL A 103 2.02 -10.22 -3.37
C VAL A 103 3.25 -10.72 -4.11
N ARG A 104 3.15 -11.83 -4.85
CA ARG A 104 4.28 -12.39 -5.64
C ARG A 104 4.78 -11.41 -6.69
N THR A 105 3.85 -10.77 -7.39
CA THR A 105 4.17 -9.88 -8.50
C THR A 105 4.37 -8.42 -8.08
N LYS A 106 4.41 -8.12 -6.77
CA LYS A 106 4.58 -6.78 -6.18
C LYS A 106 3.60 -5.74 -6.75
N THR A 107 2.31 -6.09 -6.76
CA THR A 107 1.23 -5.21 -7.25
C THR A 107 0.61 -4.39 -6.12
N LEU A 108 0.52 -3.08 -6.30
CA LEU A 108 -0.10 -2.17 -5.36
C LEU A 108 -1.61 -2.02 -5.64
N THR A 109 -2.42 -2.34 -4.62
CA THR A 109 -3.87 -2.12 -4.60
C THR A 109 -4.27 -1.45 -3.29
N LYS A 110 -5.52 -0.97 -3.17
CA LYS A 110 -5.99 -0.25 -1.96
C LYS A 110 -5.81 -1.06 -0.67
N ASN A 111 -5.92 -2.37 -0.74
CA ASN A 111 -5.87 -3.27 0.41
C ASN A 111 -4.50 -3.97 0.58
N SER A 112 -3.46 -3.50 -0.10
CA SER A 112 -2.11 -4.07 0.03
C SER A 112 -1.45 -3.60 1.32
N ILE A 113 -0.91 -4.53 2.12
CA ILE A 113 -0.03 -4.23 3.25
C ILE A 113 1.40 -4.13 2.73
N VAL A 114 2.03 -2.98 2.98
CA VAL A 114 3.32 -2.62 2.41
C VAL A 114 4.36 -2.32 3.49
N GLN A 115 5.61 -2.63 3.18
CA GLN A 115 6.78 -2.15 3.93
C GLN A 115 7.22 -0.80 3.36
N ILE A 116 7.50 0.14 4.26
CA ILE A 116 7.92 1.51 3.93
C ILE A 116 9.26 1.83 4.59
N ASP A 117 9.98 2.80 4.02
CA ASP A 117 11.19 3.33 4.63
C ASP A 117 10.90 4.12 5.93
N GLY A 118 11.53 3.74 7.04
CA GLY A 118 11.34 4.40 8.34
C GLY A 118 12.10 5.71 8.51
N GLN A 119 13.07 6.02 7.64
CA GLN A 119 14.01 7.12 7.84
C GLN A 119 13.34 8.51 7.94
N PRO A 120 12.36 8.88 7.10
CA PRO A 120 11.70 10.19 7.18
C PRO A 120 10.94 10.39 8.50
N PHE A 121 10.37 9.33 9.07
CA PHE A 121 9.66 9.39 10.34
C PHE A 121 10.63 9.44 11.52
N LYS A 122 11.75 8.69 11.45
CA LYS A 122 12.81 8.73 12.47
C LYS A 122 13.42 10.13 12.59
N GLN A 123 13.76 10.77 11.47
CA GLN A 123 14.30 12.13 11.46
C GLN A 123 13.32 13.14 12.04
N TRP A 124 12.03 13.02 11.70
CA TRP A 124 11.00 13.89 12.24
C TRP A 124 10.83 13.70 13.75
N TYR A 125 10.84 12.46 14.25
CA TYR A 125 10.70 12.17 15.67
C TYR A 125 11.89 12.71 16.48
N LEU A 126 13.11 12.56 15.96
CA LEU A 126 14.31 13.15 16.56
C LEU A 126 14.19 14.67 16.67
N LYS A 127 13.69 15.35 15.63
CA LYS A 127 13.50 16.80 15.65
C LYS A 127 12.41 17.25 16.63
N LYS A 128 11.32 16.49 16.76
CA LYS A 128 10.19 16.86 17.62
C LYS A 128 10.47 16.61 19.10
N TYR A 129 11.09 15.48 19.43
CA TYR A 129 11.24 15.04 20.83
C TYR A 129 12.70 15.01 21.31
N GLY A 130 13.68 15.19 20.43
CA GLY A 130 15.11 15.07 20.77
C GLY A 130 15.56 13.63 21.08
N VAL A 131 14.69 12.63 20.87
CA VAL A 131 14.97 11.23 21.17
C VAL A 131 15.32 10.47 19.90
N ASP A 132 16.46 9.77 19.92
CA ASP A 132 16.90 8.92 18.82
C ASP A 132 16.28 7.51 18.91
N LEU A 133 15.37 7.20 17.99
CA LEU A 133 14.73 5.88 17.88
C LEU A 133 15.73 4.82 17.38
N GLY A 134 15.81 3.70 18.09
CA GLY A 134 16.60 2.53 17.67
C GLY A 134 17.95 2.35 18.38
N LYS A 135 18.35 3.27 19.26
CA LYS A 135 19.45 2.98 20.21
C LYS A 135 18.91 2.14 21.36
N LYS A 136 19.37 0.89 21.49
CA LYS A 136 19.14 0.09 22.72
C LYS A 136 19.71 0.90 23.89
N LYS A 137 18.86 1.32 24.84
CA LYS A 137 19.32 1.84 26.13
C LYS A 137 20.25 0.79 26.73
N LYS A 138 21.55 1.08 26.87
CA LYS A 138 22.40 0.33 27.80
C LYS A 138 21.72 0.45 29.16
N LYS A 139 21.26 -0.66 29.75
CA LYS A 139 20.75 -0.66 31.13
C LYS A 139 21.82 0.01 31.98
N LYS A 140 21.55 1.17 32.57
CA LYS A 140 22.37 1.70 33.67
C LYS A 140 22.38 0.59 34.72
N LYS A 141 23.53 -0.09 34.92
CA LYS A 141 23.73 -0.89 36.13
C LYS A 141 23.50 0.08 37.28
N LYS A 142 22.43 -0.12 38.04
CA LYS A 142 22.33 0.52 39.35
C LYS A 142 23.47 -0.12 40.15
N ASN A 143 24.58 0.59 40.31
CA ASN A 143 25.53 0.25 41.35
C ASN A 143 24.79 0.51 42.66
N PHE A 144 24.21 -0.54 43.24
CA PHE A 144 23.91 -0.52 44.66
C PHE A 144 25.28 -0.38 45.35
N HIS A 145 25.57 0.80 45.89
CA HIS A 145 26.60 0.90 46.90
C HIS A 145 26.10 0.07 48.08
N ALA A 146 26.70 -1.10 48.28
CA ALA A 146 26.61 -1.77 49.57
C ALA A 146 27.31 -0.85 50.57
N VAL A 147 26.54 -0.26 51.49
CA VAL A 147 27.11 0.27 52.73
C VAL A 147 27.64 -0.96 53.46
N THR A 148 28.97 -1.09 53.53
CA THR A 148 29.62 -2.09 54.38
C THR A 148 29.50 -1.59 55.82
N GLU A 149 28.38 -1.86 56.47
CA GLU A 149 28.32 -1.84 57.93
C GLU A 149 29.12 -3.05 58.42
N GLY A 150 30.22 -2.80 59.13
CA GLY A 150 30.95 -3.84 59.84
C GLY A 150 30.03 -4.54 60.85
N PRO A 151 30.30 -5.81 61.18
CA PRO A 151 29.44 -6.56 62.10
C PRO A 151 29.35 -5.84 63.46
N PRO A 152 28.15 -5.72 64.06
CA PRO A 152 27.99 -5.08 65.37
C PRO A 152 28.72 -5.89 66.44
N GLU A 153 29.46 -5.20 67.32
CA GLU A 153 30.19 -5.84 68.41
C GLU A 153 29.25 -6.50 69.42
N PRO A 154 29.62 -7.66 69.99
CA PRO A 154 28.79 -8.38 70.93
C PRO A 154 28.69 -7.65 72.28
N PHE A 155 27.45 -7.49 72.76
CA PHE A 155 27.01 -6.85 74.00
C PHE A 155 27.67 -7.35 75.32
N TRP A 156 28.50 -8.38 75.29
CA TRP A 156 29.02 -9.05 76.49
C TRP A 156 30.42 -8.59 76.92
N LEU A 157 31.04 -7.61 76.26
CA LEU A 157 32.21 -6.91 76.79
C LEU A 157 31.78 -5.68 77.60
N ASN A 158 31.47 -5.89 78.87
CA ASN A 158 31.60 -4.92 79.97
C ASN A 158 31.61 -5.69 81.29
#